data_AF-A0A2M6W9J0-F1
#
_entry.id   AF-A0A2M6W9J0-F1
#
_cell.length_a   1.000
_cell.length_b   1.000
_cell.length_c   1.000
_cell.angle_alpha   90.00
_cell.angle_beta   90.00
_cell.angle_gamma   90.00
#
_symmetry.space_group_name_H-M   'P 1'
#
loop_
_entity.id
_entity.type
_entity.pdbx_description
1 polymer ?
#
loop_
_entity_poly.entity_id
_entity_poly.type
_entity_poly.pdbx_seq_one_letter_code
_entity_poly.pdbx_strand_id
1 'polypeptide(L)' 'EGAKMSRHEALAEIRAIMSQVSVMGGNDFEIPALENIMTNVESGEISPEEGVHQAQNIADSKSSDYH' A
#
# COMPACT_ATOMS: atom_id res chain seq x y z
N GLU A 1 -6.08 -24.87 -0.87
CA GLU A 1 -6.73 -23.65 -1.40
C GLU A 1 -5.80 -22.45 -1.22
N GLY A 2 -5.69 -21.56 -2.21
CA GLY A 2 -5.05 -20.26 -2.02
C GLY A 2 -6.02 -19.37 -1.25
N ALA A 3 -5.71 -19.05 0.00
CA ALA A 3 -6.56 -18.18 0.81
C ALA A 3 -6.64 -16.81 0.12
N LYS A 4 -7.83 -16.41 -0.34
CA LYS A 4 -8.08 -15.05 -0.79
C LYS A 4 -7.75 -14.12 0.37
N MET A 5 -6.83 -13.20 0.14
CA MET A 5 -6.43 -12.21 1.13
C MET A 5 -7.66 -11.47 1.66
N SER A 6 -7.83 -11.44 2.98
CA SER A 6 -8.95 -10.71 3.58
C SER A 6 -8.70 -9.21 3.48
N ARG A 7 -9.78 -8.41 3.41
CA ARG A 7 -9.69 -6.95 3.48
C ARG A 7 -8.86 -6.48 4.67
N HIS A 8 -9.07 -7.09 5.84
CA HIS A 8 -8.35 -6.72 7.07
C HIS A 8 -6.84 -6.97 6.94
N GLU A 9 -6.46 -8.11 6.34
CA GLU A 9 -5.05 -8.44 6.08
C GLU A 9 -4.43 -7.43 5.11
N ALA A 10 -5.13 -7.08 4.03
CA ALA A 10 -4.65 -6.09 3.06
C ALA A 10 -4.45 -4.71 3.69
N LEU A 11 -5.40 -4.24 4.49
CA LEU A 11 -5.26 -2.96 5.19
C LEU A 11 -4.09 -2.97 6.18
N ALA A 12 -3.86 -4.10 6.86
CA ALA A 12 -2.71 -4.24 7.76
C ALA A 12 -1.37 -4.20 7.00
N GLU A 13 -1.29 -4.86 5.84
CA GLU A 13 -0.09 -4.80 4.98
C GLU A 13 0.14 -3.40 4.42
N ILE A 14 -0.89 -2.73 3.89
CA ILE A 14 -0.75 -1.36 3.36
C ILE A 14 -0.28 -0.40 4.45
N ARG A 15 -0.75 -0.55 5.70
CA ARG A 15 -0.25 0.23 6.84
C ARG A 15 1.21 -0.06 7.17
N ALA A 16 1.64 -1.32 7.10
CA ALA A 16 3.04 -1.69 7.31
C ALA A 16 3.93 -1.03 6.24
N ILE A 17 3.51 -1.07 4.97
CA ILE A 17 4.18 -0.42 3.85
C ILE A 17 4.26 1.10 4.07
N MET A 18 3.17 1.73 4.50
CA MET A 18 3.14 3.16 4.80
C MET A 18 4.12 3.54 5.92
N SER A 19 4.22 2.72 6.97
CA SER A 19 5.22 2.92 8.02
C SER A 19 6.65 2.80 7.49
N GLN A 20 6.92 1.84 6.59
CA GLN A 20 8.24 1.69 5.97
C GLN A 20 8.60 2.89 5.10
N VAL A 21 7.67 3.32 4.24
CA VAL A 21 7.82 4.49 3.38
C VAL A 21 8.05 5.73 4.23
N SER A 22 7.29 5.94 5.30
CA SER A 22 7.48 7.07 6.22
C SER A 22 8.88 7.08 6.85
N VAL A 23 9.40 5.92 7.30
CA VAL A 23 10.75 5.80 7.87
C VAL A 23 11.84 6.06 6.82
N MET A 24 11.60 5.71 5.55
CA MET A 24 12.51 5.99 4.43
C MET A 24 12.51 7.45 3.96
N GLY A 25 11.74 8.34 4.61
CA GLY A 25 11.56 9.72 4.17
C GLY A 25 10.51 9.84 3.07
N GLY A 26 9.45 9.03 3.15
CA GLY A 26 8.27 9.15 2.31
C GLY A 26 7.76 10.59 2.33
N ASN A 27 7.59 11.16 1.13
CA ASN A 27 7.23 12.55 0.94
C ASN A 27 5.71 12.72 1.05
N ASP A 28 5.27 13.98 0.92
CA ASP A 28 3.88 14.42 0.87
C ASP A 28 3.05 13.79 -0.27
N PHE A 29 3.60 12.90 -1.08
CA PHE A 29 2.94 12.25 -2.21
C PHE A 29 2.64 10.77 -1.97
N GLU A 30 3.59 10.00 -1.41
CA GLU A 30 3.40 8.55 -1.25
C GLU A 30 2.43 8.21 -0.12
N ILE A 31 2.49 8.94 1.00
CA ILE A 31 1.58 8.73 2.14
C ILE A 31 0.11 8.94 1.73
N PRO A 32 -0.29 10.06 1.09
CA PRO A 32 -1.67 10.21 0.64
C PRO A 32 -2.07 9.23 -0.46
N ALA A 33 -1.14 8.80 -1.32
CA ALA A 33 -1.43 7.74 -2.30
C ALA A 33 -1.76 6.40 -1.60
N LEU A 34 -1.01 6.04 -0.57
CA LEU A 34 -1.27 4.83 0.24
C LEU A 34 -2.58 4.94 1.04
N GLU A 35 -2.92 6.13 1.57
CA GLU A 35 -4.22 6.39 2.21
C GLU A 35 -5.39 6.19 1.24
N ASN A 36 -5.24 6.66 0.01
CA ASN A 36 -6.26 6.50 -1.03
C ASN A 36 -6.46 5.02 -1.39
N ILE A 37 -5.38 4.25 -1.48
CA ILE A 37 -5.44 2.80 -1.72
C ILE A 37 -6.18 2.09 -0.58
N MET A 38 -5.90 2.41 0.68
CA MET A 38 -6.65 1.84 1.81
C MET A 38 -8.14 2.16 1.70
N THR A 39 -8.48 3.41 1.36
CA THR A 39 -9.87 3.85 1.18
C THR A 39 -10.57 3.08 0.06
N ASN A 40 -9.87 2.79 -1.04
CA ASN A 40 -10.41 2.04 -2.17
C ASN A 40 -10.61 0.55 -1.81
N VAL A 41 -9.66 -0.04 -1.06
CA VAL A 41 -9.81 -1.40 -0.52
C VAL A 41 -10.97 -1.47 0.48
N GLU A 42 -11.12 -0.47 1.35
CA GLU A 42 -12.19 -0.37 2.36
C GLU A 42 -13.57 -0.03 1.77
N SER A 43 -13.61 0.66 0.63
CA SER A 43 -14.85 0.90 -0.12
C SER A 43 -15.21 -0.28 -1.01
N GLY A 44 -14.24 -1.15 -1.32
CA GLY A 44 -14.42 -2.30 -2.20
C GLY A 44 -14.36 -1.92 -3.67
N GLU A 45 -13.82 -0.73 -3.95
CA GLU A 45 -13.53 -0.25 -5.30
C GLU A 45 -12.41 -1.09 -5.95
N ILE A 46 -11.45 -1.55 -5.14
CA ILE A 46 -10.42 -2.50 -5.55
C ILE A 46 -10.37 -3.71 -4.63
N SER A 47 -9.88 -4.82 -5.17
CA SER A 47 -9.65 -6.06 -4.41
C SER A 47 -8.54 -5.87 -3.36
N PRO A 48 -8.59 -6.60 -2.23
CA PRO A 48 -7.54 -6.57 -1.21
C PRO A 48 -6.14 -6.82 -1.78
N GLU A 49 -6.01 -7.82 -2.66
CA GLU A 49 -4.76 -8.19 -3.32
C GLU A 49 -4.21 -7.07 -4.22
N GLU A 50 -5.10 -6.42 -4.98
CA GLU A 50 -4.74 -5.31 -5.88
C GLU A 50 -4.29 -4.07 -5.08
N GLY A 51 -4.93 -3.80 -3.95
CA GLY A 51 -4.53 -2.69 -3.08
C GLY A 51 -3.13 -2.87 -2.52
N VAL A 52 -2.79 -4.07 -2.06
CA VAL A 52 -1.46 -4.40 -1.54
C VAL A 52 -0.41 -4.32 -2.65
N HIS A 53 -0.73 -4.85 -3.84
CA HIS A 53 0.17 -4.78 -4.98
C HIS A 53 0.47 -3.34 -5.41
N GLN A 54 -0.54 -2.47 -5.45
CA GLN A 54 -0.34 -1.04 -5.72
C GLN A 54 0.46 -0.34 -4.62
N ALA A 55 0.21 -0.64 -3.35
CA ALA A 55 0.96 -0.09 -2.22
C ALA A 55 2.45 -0.48 -2.29
N GLN A 56 2.73 -1.74 -2.64
CA GLN A 56 4.07 -2.26 -2.79
C GLN A 56 4.83 -1.54 -3.92
N ASN A 57 4.18 -1.28 -5.05
CA ASN A 57 4.77 -0.53 -6.17
C ASN A 57 5.13 0.92 -5.79
N ILE A 58 4.34 1.57 -4.95
CA ILE A 58 4.65 2.92 -4.45
C ILE A 58 5.90 2.89 -3.58
N ALA A 59 6.00 1.90 -2.68
CA ALA A 59 7.19 1.74 -1.85
C ALA A 59 8.44 1.39 -2.68
N ASP A 60 8.30 0.54 -3.69
CA ASP A 60 9.40 0.13 -4.57
C ASP A 60 9.88 1.27 -5.50
N SER A 61 8.95 2.09 -6.01
CA SER A 61 9.30 3.29 -6.80
C SER A 61 10.20 4.25 -6.02
N LYS A 62 10.03 4.35 -4.70
CA LYS A 62 10.91 5.15 -3.84
C LYS A 62 12.33 4.59 -3.75
N SER A 63 12.50 3.28 -3.73
CA SER A 63 13.82 2.65 -3.75
C SER A 63 14.55 2.82 -5.09
N SER A 64 13.83 3.04 -6.20
CA SER A 64 14.43 3.18 -7.53
C SER A 64 14.93 4.60 -7.84
N ASP A 65 14.43 5.64 -7.15
CA ASP A 65 14.86 7.04 -7.35
C ASP A 65 16.22 7.35 -6.69
N TYR A 66 16.80 6.39 -5.96
CA TYR A 66 18.14 6.45 -5.37
C TYR A 66 19.24 5.96 -6.35
N HIS A 67 19.16 6.36 -7.61
CA HIS A 67 20.16 6.09 -8.65
C HIS A 67 20.81 7.37 -9.18
#